data_AF-A0A0S2EL19-F1
#
_entry.id   AF-A0A0S2EL19-F1
#
_cell.length_a   1.000
_cell.length_b   1.000
_cell.length_c   1.000
_cell.angle_alpha   90.00
_cell.angle_beta   90.00
_cell.angle_gamma   90.00
#
_symmetry.space_group_name_H-M   'P 1'
#
loop_
_entity.id
_entity.type
_entity.pdbx_description
1 polymer ?
#
loop_
_entity_poly.entity_id
_entity_poly.type
_entity_poly.pdbx_seq_one_letter_code
_entity_poly.pdbx_strand_id
1 'polypeptide(L)'
;MRGMLKAVLAGLVLCASPVALPMAVSPAFASTDLASAYNDNTDAAFRIGLQTRLAWTGDYVGTFDGRVGPQTLRAIRDFQARNGFSADGVMTDAFLKKVIAESDKARDALGFHLVRDDRTGVRFGLPGALVSPAGETEVGSIWRSADSGVEIETVRFHDEGYSLEGVFNVLSTQAENKTVSSSSLAGDAFTIRGQEDGRSFLIRFSGRDGDLRGFSVAWDKAHDGDVKPYTVVAENTFDPFSGEPRANDIGPMAKLFRSGRAEGVAFGEHEPAPQPQGPALAAPGFDSSGTGFVVSKDGWLLTNAHVAKSCKTVLVGDLGAASQVIVDEDHDLALVKVDAALGQPLPIISSKPRLGEDILALGFPLRSILADSLNVTRGNISSLMGLMNDANYLQISAPVQPGNSGGPLIDLAGRVVGVVTAKLNAVAVADLTGDIPQSINFAIRPDAAARFLTQHHVAFETADAKAALESVPDATAKVQESIYPVLCLGTK
;
A
#
# COMPACT_ATOMS: atom_id res chain seq x y z
N MET A 1 -50.33 -53.19 -62.93
CA MET A 1 -49.80 -54.48 -62.44
C MET A 1 -49.31 -54.31 -61.01
N ARG A 2 -49.66 -55.28 -60.16
CA ARG A 2 -49.36 -55.36 -58.72
C ARG A 2 -47.87 -55.67 -58.45
N GLY A 3 -47.42 -55.32 -57.25
CA GLY A 3 -46.23 -55.84 -56.55
C GLY A 3 -45.58 -54.76 -55.66
N MET A 4 -45.87 -54.62 -54.36
CA MET A 4 -45.24 -55.30 -53.20
C MET A 4 -43.70 -55.29 -53.28
N LEU A 5 -42.88 -54.86 -52.29
CA LEU A 5 -42.98 -55.00 -50.83
C LEU A 5 -41.79 -54.26 -50.13
N LYS A 6 -41.98 -53.69 -48.91
CA LYS A 6 -41.02 -53.46 -47.79
C LYS A 6 -39.77 -52.55 -48.03
N ALA A 7 -39.19 -51.80 -47.09
CA ALA A 7 -39.47 -51.40 -45.71
C ALA A 7 -38.42 -50.31 -45.32
N VAL A 8 -38.87 -49.31 -44.55
CA VAL A 8 -38.21 -48.52 -43.49
C VAL A 8 -36.66 -48.54 -43.36
N LEU A 9 -36.02 -47.36 -43.44
CA LEU A 9 -35.25 -46.81 -42.31
C LEU A 9 -35.06 -45.28 -42.39
N ALA A 10 -35.12 -44.67 -41.21
CA ALA A 10 -35.25 -43.26 -40.88
C ALA A 10 -34.05 -42.39 -41.27
N GLY A 11 -34.34 -41.08 -41.40
CA GLY A 11 -33.44 -40.06 -41.87
C GLY A 11 -32.37 -39.62 -40.86
N LEU A 12 -31.27 -39.14 -41.41
CA LEU A 12 -30.18 -38.47 -40.71
C LEU A 12 -30.13 -37.03 -41.25
N VAL A 13 -30.53 -36.06 -40.43
CA VAL A 13 -30.18 -34.65 -40.63
C VAL A 13 -29.48 -34.19 -39.36
N LEU A 14 -28.18 -33.92 -39.51
CA LEU A 14 -27.37 -33.27 -38.49
C LEU A 14 -27.84 -31.81 -38.34
N CYS A 15 -28.41 -31.48 -37.18
CA CYS A 15 -28.39 -30.13 -36.64
C CYS A 15 -27.53 -30.14 -35.38
N ALA A 16 -26.39 -29.47 -35.43
CA ALA A 16 -25.57 -29.19 -34.26
C ALA A 16 -26.24 -28.07 -33.46
N SER A 17 -26.81 -28.43 -32.31
CA SER A 17 -27.17 -27.47 -31.25
C SER A 17 -25.98 -27.28 -30.31
N PRO A 18 -25.77 -26.08 -29.73
CA PRO A 18 -24.73 -25.89 -28.73
C PRO A 18 -25.10 -26.69 -27.48
N VAL A 19 -24.18 -27.56 -27.05
CA VAL A 19 -24.27 -28.26 -25.77
C VAL A 19 -23.98 -27.23 -24.68
N ALA A 20 -25.04 -26.76 -24.02
CA ALA A 20 -24.92 -26.20 -22.69
C ALA A 20 -24.71 -27.36 -21.72
N LEU A 21 -23.46 -27.59 -21.30
CA LEU A 21 -23.18 -28.35 -20.09
C LEU A 21 -23.04 -27.33 -18.95
N PRO A 22 -23.91 -27.36 -17.93
CA PRO A 22 -23.66 -26.60 -16.72
C PRO A 22 -22.45 -27.25 -16.04
N MET A 23 -21.33 -26.54 -15.98
CA MET A 23 -20.34 -26.88 -14.96
C MET A 23 -20.97 -26.53 -13.61
N ALA A 24 -21.45 -27.57 -12.94
CA ALA A 24 -21.75 -27.52 -11.53
C ALA A 24 -20.47 -27.13 -10.80
N VAL A 25 -20.36 -25.88 -10.38
CA VAL A 25 -19.36 -25.48 -9.40
C VAL A 25 -19.85 -26.06 -8.07
N SER A 26 -19.19 -27.12 -7.61
CA SER A 26 -19.44 -27.72 -6.30
C SER A 26 -19.33 -26.65 -5.21
N PRO A 27 -20.28 -26.57 -4.26
CA PRO A 27 -20.25 -25.59 -3.19
C PRO A 27 -19.39 -26.14 -2.05
N ALA A 28 -18.07 -25.97 -2.11
CA ALA A 28 -17.18 -26.16 -0.96
C ALA A 28 -15.75 -25.66 -1.25
N PHE A 29 -15.56 -24.36 -1.45
CA PHE A 29 -14.29 -23.76 -1.08
C PHE A 29 -14.35 -23.52 0.43
N ALA A 30 -13.69 -24.38 1.20
CA ALA A 30 -13.55 -24.19 2.63
C ALA A 30 -12.92 -22.81 2.88
N SER A 31 -13.42 -22.06 3.85
CA SER A 31 -12.96 -20.70 4.20
C SER A 31 -11.45 -20.59 4.41
N THR A 32 -10.78 -21.70 4.74
CA THR A 32 -9.33 -21.83 4.93
C THR A 32 -8.54 -21.69 3.62
N ASP A 33 -9.12 -22.10 2.49
CA ASP A 33 -8.49 -21.99 1.15
C ASP A 33 -8.50 -20.53 0.68
N LEU A 34 -9.65 -19.86 0.82
CA LEU A 34 -9.83 -18.47 0.38
C LEU A 34 -9.01 -17.46 1.21
N ALA A 35 -8.92 -17.66 2.54
CA ALA A 35 -8.06 -16.83 3.39
C ALA A 35 -6.59 -16.94 3.00
N SER A 36 -6.12 -18.17 2.77
CA SER A 36 -4.73 -18.43 2.35
C SER A 36 -4.47 -17.81 0.99
N ALA A 37 -5.36 -18.01 0.02
CA ALA A 37 -5.28 -17.40 -1.29
C ALA A 37 -5.15 -15.86 -1.22
N TYR A 38 -5.91 -15.19 -0.34
CA TYR A 38 -5.75 -13.74 -0.17
C TYR A 38 -4.43 -13.37 0.48
N ASN A 39 -3.98 -14.08 1.52
CA ASN A 39 -2.73 -13.75 2.19
C ASN A 39 -1.50 -13.99 1.28
N ASP A 40 -1.56 -15.01 0.41
CA ASP A 40 -0.45 -15.41 -0.44
C ASP A 40 -0.36 -14.60 -1.75
N ASN A 41 -1.50 -14.13 -2.27
CA ASN A 41 -1.57 -13.51 -3.61
C ASN A 41 -1.89 -12.01 -3.58
N THR A 42 -1.97 -11.37 -2.41
CA THR A 42 -2.09 -9.91 -2.30
C THR A 42 -0.96 -9.37 -1.43
N ASP A 43 -0.69 -8.06 -1.50
CA ASP A 43 0.25 -7.43 -0.59
C ASP A 43 -0.43 -7.06 0.76
N ALA A 44 0.37 -6.92 1.80
CA ALA A 44 -0.14 -6.60 3.14
C ALA A 44 -0.84 -5.22 3.18
N ALA A 45 -0.36 -4.23 2.40
CA ALA A 45 -0.93 -2.89 2.40
C ALA A 45 -2.34 -2.87 1.78
N PHE A 46 -2.58 -3.65 0.72
CA PHE A 46 -3.93 -3.88 0.18
C PHE A 46 -4.87 -4.44 1.25
N ARG A 47 -4.42 -5.45 2.01
CA ARG A 47 -5.26 -6.09 3.04
C ARG A 47 -5.51 -5.18 4.24
N ILE A 48 -4.53 -4.38 4.65
CA ILE A 48 -4.69 -3.31 5.65
C ILE A 48 -5.70 -2.27 5.17
N GLY A 49 -5.59 -1.85 3.90
CA GLY A 49 -6.53 -0.94 3.26
C GLY A 49 -7.96 -1.51 3.25
N LEU A 50 -8.12 -2.79 2.94
CA LEU A 50 -9.42 -3.46 2.97
C LEU A 50 -10.01 -3.53 4.38
N GLN A 51 -9.21 -3.93 5.39
CA GLN A 51 -9.63 -3.96 6.80
C GLN A 51 -10.07 -2.56 7.26
N THR A 52 -9.31 -1.53 6.88
CA THR A 52 -9.64 -0.12 7.17
C THR A 52 -10.97 0.29 6.53
N ARG A 53 -11.21 -0.09 5.28
CA ARG A 53 -12.44 0.25 4.56
C ARG A 53 -13.66 -0.48 5.10
N LEU A 54 -13.53 -1.76 5.40
CA LEU A 54 -14.58 -2.55 6.06
C LEU A 54 -14.87 -2.04 7.47
N ALA A 55 -13.87 -1.47 8.17
CA ALA A 55 -14.09 -0.83 9.47
C ALA A 55 -14.93 0.44 9.31
N TRP A 56 -14.62 1.30 8.33
CA TRP A 56 -15.42 2.49 8.02
C TRP A 56 -16.85 2.19 7.64
N THR A 57 -17.11 1.02 7.05
CA THR A 57 -18.45 0.60 6.68
C THR A 57 -19.20 -0.12 7.82
N GLY A 58 -18.55 -0.29 8.97
CA GLY A 58 -19.10 -0.96 10.16
C GLY A 58 -19.09 -2.49 10.10
N ASP A 59 -18.46 -3.07 9.08
CA ASP A 59 -18.43 -4.51 8.84
C ASP A 59 -17.24 -5.21 9.52
N TYR A 60 -16.17 -4.47 9.88
CA TYR A 60 -14.95 -5.01 10.50
C TYR A 60 -14.58 -4.30 11.81
N VAL A 61 -14.20 -5.08 12.84
CA VAL A 61 -13.89 -4.59 14.20
C VAL A 61 -12.54 -5.10 14.75
N GLY A 62 -11.65 -5.56 13.86
CA GLY A 62 -10.35 -6.15 14.22
C GLY A 62 -9.16 -5.20 14.03
N THR A 63 -7.96 -5.75 14.21
CA THR A 63 -6.68 -5.05 13.97
C THR A 63 -6.38 -4.90 12.49
N PHE A 64 -5.75 -3.80 12.10
CA PHE A 64 -5.30 -3.57 10.72
C PHE A 64 -3.92 -4.18 10.50
N ASP A 65 -3.82 -5.49 10.65
CA ASP A 65 -2.58 -6.27 10.59
C ASP A 65 -2.27 -6.84 9.19
N GLY A 66 -3.17 -6.59 8.23
CA GLY A 66 -3.07 -7.14 6.90
C GLY A 66 -3.15 -8.66 6.87
N ARG A 67 -3.74 -9.34 7.86
CA ARG A 67 -4.03 -10.77 7.78
C ARG A 67 -5.51 -10.98 7.47
N VAL A 68 -5.79 -11.65 6.35
CA VAL A 68 -7.14 -12.11 6.03
C VAL A 68 -7.38 -13.40 6.81
N GLY A 69 -7.98 -13.24 7.99
CA GLY A 69 -8.45 -14.34 8.83
C GLY A 69 -9.97 -14.52 8.79
N PRO A 70 -10.53 -15.38 9.66
CA PRO A 70 -11.97 -15.61 9.74
C PRO A 70 -12.81 -14.35 9.97
N GLN A 71 -12.28 -13.37 10.72
CA GLN A 71 -12.98 -12.10 10.96
C GLN A 71 -13.05 -11.24 9.69
N THR A 72 -11.93 -11.12 8.96
CA THR A 72 -11.87 -10.35 7.71
C THR A 72 -12.78 -10.96 6.65
N LEU A 73 -12.76 -12.30 6.50
CA LEU A 73 -13.67 -12.99 5.58
C LEU A 73 -15.14 -12.85 5.96
N ARG A 74 -15.46 -12.84 7.27
CA ARG A 74 -16.83 -12.57 7.73
C ARG A 74 -17.27 -11.16 7.34
N ALA A 75 -16.44 -10.15 7.61
CA ALA A 75 -16.73 -8.76 7.25
C ALA A 75 -16.98 -8.58 5.75
N ILE A 76 -16.19 -9.24 4.89
CA ILE A 76 -16.40 -9.24 3.44
C ILE A 76 -17.76 -9.81 3.09
N ARG A 77 -18.14 -10.96 3.66
CA ARG A 77 -19.42 -11.62 3.39
C ARG A 77 -20.62 -10.83 3.89
N ASP A 78 -20.49 -10.22 5.06
CA ASP A 78 -21.54 -9.38 5.65
C ASP A 78 -21.74 -8.11 4.78
N PHE A 79 -20.65 -7.47 4.34
CA PHE A 79 -20.69 -6.37 3.38
C PHE A 79 -21.31 -6.80 2.04
N GLN A 80 -20.95 -7.98 1.54
CA GLN A 80 -21.49 -8.52 0.29
C GLN A 80 -23.01 -8.72 0.41
N ALA A 81 -23.46 -9.38 1.47
CA ALA A 81 -24.87 -9.67 1.73
C ALA A 81 -25.72 -8.39 1.81
N ARG A 82 -25.27 -7.38 2.58
CA ARG A 82 -26.02 -6.13 2.75
C ARG A 82 -26.09 -5.29 1.47
N ASN A 83 -25.16 -5.50 0.54
CA ASN A 83 -25.09 -4.79 -0.75
C ASN A 83 -25.66 -5.60 -1.93
N GLY A 84 -26.29 -6.75 -1.67
CA GLY A 84 -26.91 -7.57 -2.72
C GLY A 84 -25.93 -8.34 -3.60
N PHE A 85 -24.68 -8.52 -3.16
CA PHE A 85 -23.71 -9.40 -3.80
C PHE A 85 -23.83 -10.84 -3.27
N SER A 86 -23.23 -11.80 -3.98
CA SER A 86 -23.02 -13.15 -3.43
C SER A 86 -22.13 -13.06 -2.20
N ALA A 87 -22.61 -13.54 -1.05
CA ALA A 87 -21.88 -13.54 0.22
C ALA A 87 -20.88 -14.70 0.34
N ASP A 88 -20.05 -14.89 -0.69
CA ASP A 88 -19.10 -15.99 -0.82
C ASP A 88 -17.72 -15.66 -0.22
N GLY A 89 -17.42 -14.37 -0.02
CA GLY A 89 -16.13 -13.86 0.44
C GLY A 89 -15.19 -13.49 -0.71
N VAL A 90 -15.62 -13.62 -1.97
CA VAL A 90 -14.81 -13.31 -3.15
C VAL A 90 -14.82 -11.80 -3.43
N MET A 91 -13.64 -11.17 -3.31
CA MET A 91 -13.40 -9.75 -3.56
C MET A 91 -13.45 -9.40 -5.06
N THR A 92 -14.64 -9.39 -5.66
CA THR A 92 -14.83 -8.95 -7.05
C THR A 92 -14.60 -7.44 -7.20
N ASP A 93 -14.32 -6.98 -8.43
CA ASP A 93 -14.20 -5.54 -8.73
C ASP A 93 -15.42 -4.73 -8.30
N ALA A 94 -16.62 -5.29 -8.44
CA ALA A 94 -17.87 -4.64 -8.05
C ALA A 94 -17.95 -4.48 -6.52
N PHE A 95 -17.56 -5.51 -5.77
CA PHE A 95 -17.42 -5.44 -4.31
C PHE A 95 -16.39 -4.37 -3.91
N LEU A 96 -15.19 -4.39 -4.50
CA LEU A 96 -14.10 -3.47 -4.17
C LEU A 96 -14.48 -2.00 -4.44
N LYS A 97 -15.07 -1.71 -5.61
CA LYS A 97 -15.58 -0.37 -5.92
C LYS A 97 -16.64 0.11 -4.93
N LYS A 98 -17.54 -0.80 -4.52
CA LYS A 98 -18.63 -0.48 -3.61
C LYS A 98 -18.14 -0.23 -2.17
N VAL A 99 -17.22 -1.04 -1.65
CA VAL A 99 -16.64 -0.85 -0.31
C VAL A 99 -15.80 0.42 -0.25
N ILE A 100 -15.06 0.75 -1.31
CA ILE A 100 -14.32 2.02 -1.42
C ILE A 100 -15.29 3.21 -1.34
N ALA A 101 -16.32 3.22 -2.18
CA ALA A 101 -17.26 4.35 -2.24
C ALA A 101 -18.03 4.57 -0.92
N GLU A 102 -18.47 3.51 -0.25
CA GLU A 102 -19.15 3.64 1.04
C GLU A 102 -18.21 4.02 2.18
N SER A 103 -16.99 3.47 2.19
CA SER A 103 -15.96 3.83 3.16
C SER A 103 -15.55 5.30 3.03
N ASP A 104 -15.28 5.78 1.80
CA ASP A 104 -14.89 7.17 1.56
C ASP A 104 -16.03 8.12 1.95
N LYS A 105 -17.28 7.79 1.59
CA LYS A 105 -18.46 8.56 2.01
C LYS A 105 -18.57 8.65 3.54
N ALA A 106 -18.39 7.54 4.26
CA ALA A 106 -18.47 7.53 5.73
C ALA A 106 -17.34 8.35 6.37
N ARG A 107 -16.10 8.16 5.89
CA ARG A 107 -14.92 8.91 6.37
C ARG A 107 -15.07 10.42 6.13
N ASP A 108 -15.46 10.80 4.92
CA ASP A 108 -15.54 12.20 4.50
C ASP A 108 -16.69 12.92 5.21
N ALA A 109 -17.80 12.23 5.47
CA ALA A 109 -18.92 12.77 6.26
C ALA A 109 -18.51 13.16 7.69
N LEU A 110 -17.54 12.46 8.28
CA LEU A 110 -16.99 12.79 9.60
C LEU A 110 -15.85 13.81 9.56
N GLY A 111 -15.39 14.22 8.37
CA GLY A 111 -14.22 15.09 8.24
C GLY A 111 -12.98 14.49 8.91
N PHE A 112 -12.80 13.17 8.78
CA PHE A 112 -11.72 12.47 9.45
C PHE A 112 -10.34 12.93 8.96
N HIS A 113 -9.46 13.27 9.90
CA HIS A 113 -8.06 13.60 9.63
C HIS A 113 -7.19 13.27 10.84
N LEU A 114 -5.90 13.03 10.64
CA LEU A 114 -4.96 12.82 11.73
C LEU A 114 -4.56 14.16 12.35
N VAL A 115 -4.59 14.24 13.68
CA VAL A 115 -4.19 15.41 14.45
C VAL A 115 -3.13 15.00 15.46
N ARG A 116 -2.13 15.87 15.65
CA ARG A 116 -1.20 15.81 16.78
C ARG A 116 -1.75 16.71 17.88
N ASP A 117 -1.91 16.16 19.08
CA ASP A 117 -2.19 16.96 20.26
C ASP A 117 -0.88 17.28 20.97
N ASP A 118 -0.46 18.54 20.94
CA ASP A 118 0.83 18.95 21.50
C ASP A 118 0.89 18.83 23.03
N ARG A 119 -0.27 18.86 23.71
CA ARG A 119 -0.37 18.73 25.16
C ARG A 119 0.00 17.33 25.63
N THR A 120 -0.55 16.30 24.97
CA THR A 120 -0.30 14.90 25.32
C THR A 120 0.78 14.25 24.46
N GLY A 121 1.17 14.86 23.35
CA GLY A 121 2.16 14.33 22.41
C GLY A 121 1.65 13.15 21.57
N VAL A 122 0.35 12.84 21.62
CA VAL A 122 -0.24 11.76 20.82
C VAL A 122 -0.60 12.24 19.42
N ARG A 123 -0.62 11.32 18.46
CA ARG A 123 -1.27 11.51 17.17
C ARG A 123 -2.45 10.56 17.06
N PHE A 124 -3.61 11.07 16.71
CA PHE A 124 -4.84 10.29 16.63
C PHE A 124 -5.74 10.77 15.50
N GLY A 125 -6.67 9.92 15.06
CA GLY A 125 -7.67 10.29 14.07
C GLY A 125 -8.80 11.07 14.72
N LEU A 126 -9.09 12.28 14.22
CA LEU A 126 -10.14 13.15 14.72
C LEU A 126 -11.30 13.25 13.70
N PRO A 127 -12.57 13.06 14.11
CA PRO A 127 -13.72 13.28 13.25
C PRO A 127 -14.12 14.77 13.28
N GLY A 128 -13.36 15.61 12.57
CA GLY A 128 -13.45 17.07 12.68
C GLY A 128 -14.77 17.71 12.25
N ALA A 129 -15.63 17.01 11.53
CA ALA A 129 -16.98 17.50 11.23
C ALA A 129 -17.98 17.21 12.38
N LEU A 130 -17.68 16.23 13.23
CA LEU A 130 -18.55 15.79 14.33
C LEU A 130 -18.24 16.52 15.64
N VAL A 131 -16.95 16.77 15.92
CA VAL A 131 -16.50 17.37 17.18
C VAL A 131 -15.67 18.62 16.93
N SER A 132 -15.68 19.52 17.91
CA SER A 132 -14.83 20.72 17.94
C SER A 132 -14.08 20.81 19.26
N PRO A 133 -12.93 21.52 19.32
CA PRO A 133 -12.21 21.72 20.58
C PRO A 133 -13.12 22.28 21.67
N ALA A 134 -13.11 21.66 22.85
CA ALA A 134 -13.96 22.00 23.98
C ALA A 134 -13.16 22.45 25.23
N GLY A 135 -11.83 22.48 25.13
CA GLY A 135 -10.92 22.94 26.18
C GLY A 135 -9.85 21.91 26.52
N GLU A 136 -9.21 22.14 27.66
CA GLU A 136 -8.14 21.29 28.20
C GLU A 136 -8.54 20.78 29.58
N THR A 137 -8.09 19.57 29.94
CA THR A 137 -8.14 19.01 31.29
C THR A 137 -6.77 19.05 31.93
N GLU A 138 -6.70 18.70 33.22
CA GLU A 138 -5.41 18.52 33.90
C GLU A 138 -4.50 17.56 33.12
N VAL A 139 -5.07 16.55 32.48
CA VAL A 139 -4.34 15.42 31.88
C VAL A 139 -4.29 15.45 30.34
N GLY A 140 -5.00 16.36 29.67
CA GLY A 140 -4.91 16.49 28.21
C GLY A 140 -5.94 17.42 27.58
N SER A 141 -6.40 17.08 26.37
CA SER A 141 -7.24 17.95 25.52
C SER A 141 -8.59 17.30 25.23
N ILE A 142 -9.68 18.08 25.20
CA ILE A 142 -11.05 17.61 24.93
C ILE A 142 -11.60 18.18 23.63
N TRP A 143 -12.26 17.32 22.85
CA TRP A 143 -13.15 17.68 21.75
C TRP A 143 -14.57 17.18 22.05
N ARG A 144 -15.57 17.98 21.70
CA ARG A 144 -16.97 17.66 21.95
C ARG A 144 -17.85 18.01 20.75
N SER A 145 -18.90 17.22 20.52
CA SER A 145 -19.94 17.56 19.55
C SER A 145 -20.82 18.71 20.06
N ALA A 146 -21.47 19.43 19.15
CA ALA A 146 -22.30 20.58 19.50
C ALA A 146 -23.46 20.25 20.46
N ASP A 147 -24.00 19.03 20.36
CA ASP A 147 -25.06 18.52 21.23
C ASP A 147 -24.52 17.85 22.52
N SER A 148 -23.20 17.86 22.73
CA SER A 148 -22.51 17.15 23.82
C SER A 148 -22.65 15.63 23.82
N GLY A 149 -23.25 15.06 22.77
CA GLY A 149 -23.49 13.64 22.65
C GLY A 149 -22.22 12.82 22.36
N VAL A 150 -21.14 13.44 21.88
CA VAL A 150 -19.84 12.80 21.63
C VAL A 150 -18.74 13.61 22.31
N GLU A 151 -17.85 12.92 23.02
CA GLU A 151 -16.67 13.49 23.65
C GLU A 151 -15.45 12.63 23.33
N ILE A 152 -14.35 13.29 23.00
CA ILE A 152 -13.05 12.66 22.76
C ILE A 152 -12.05 13.39 23.63
N GLU A 153 -11.30 12.65 24.44
CA GLU A 153 -10.26 13.20 25.29
C GLU A 153 -8.94 12.50 24.97
N THR A 154 -7.88 13.27 24.83
CA THR A 154 -6.51 12.75 24.85
C THR A 154 -5.97 12.88 26.25
N VAL A 155 -5.14 11.92 26.68
CA VAL A 155 -4.66 11.86 28.06
C VAL A 155 -3.17 11.54 28.08
N ARG A 156 -2.43 12.22 28.97
CA ARG A 156 -1.05 11.91 29.32
C ARG A 156 -0.86 11.94 30.83
N PHE A 157 -0.24 10.90 31.36
CA PHE A 157 0.28 10.84 32.72
C PHE A 157 1.80 10.73 32.65
N HIS A 158 2.51 11.70 33.22
CA HIS A 158 3.98 11.75 33.22
C HIS A 158 4.49 12.07 34.62
N ASP A 159 5.47 11.31 35.12
CA ASP A 159 6.14 11.53 36.42
C ASP A 159 5.21 11.47 37.67
N GLU A 160 3.98 10.98 37.51
CA GLU A 160 2.98 10.92 38.59
C GLU A 160 2.97 9.57 39.35
N GLY A 161 3.90 8.66 39.03
CA GLY A 161 3.98 7.34 39.66
C GLY A 161 2.88 6.37 39.23
N TYR A 162 2.08 6.72 38.23
CA TYR A 162 1.08 5.83 37.65
C TYR A 162 1.74 4.73 36.81
N SER A 163 1.27 3.49 36.98
CA SER A 163 1.64 2.36 36.14
C SER A 163 0.51 2.04 35.18
N LEU A 164 0.85 1.55 33.98
CA LEU A 164 -0.14 1.14 32.97
C LEU A 164 -1.14 0.12 33.55
N GLU A 165 -0.64 -0.85 34.32
CA GLU A 165 -1.44 -1.86 35.00
C GLU A 165 -2.34 -1.25 36.10
N GLY A 166 -1.81 -0.29 36.88
CA GLY A 166 -2.60 0.41 37.89
C GLY A 166 -3.75 1.20 37.28
N VAL A 167 -3.49 1.96 36.22
CA VAL A 167 -4.52 2.70 35.48
C VAL A 167 -5.54 1.74 34.87
N PHE A 168 -5.09 0.63 34.25
CA PHE A 168 -5.97 -0.40 33.72
C PHE A 168 -6.92 -1.00 34.78
N ASN A 169 -6.38 -1.34 35.95
CA ASN A 169 -7.17 -1.94 37.04
C ASN A 169 -8.26 -0.98 37.55
N VAL A 170 -7.94 0.30 37.68
CA VAL A 170 -8.91 1.33 38.08
C VAL A 170 -9.97 1.51 36.99
N LEU A 171 -9.57 1.71 35.74
CA LEU A 171 -10.49 2.04 34.66
C LEU A 171 -11.36 0.86 34.19
N SER A 172 -10.93 -0.38 34.42
CA SER A 172 -11.68 -1.61 34.07
C SER A 172 -12.65 -2.06 35.18
N THR A 173 -12.70 -1.34 36.31
CA THR A 173 -13.59 -1.67 37.42
C THR A 173 -15.05 -1.41 37.05
N GLN A 174 -15.92 -2.38 37.37
CA GLN A 174 -17.38 -2.26 37.26
C GLN A 174 -17.91 -1.34 38.37
N ALA A 175 -18.93 -0.52 38.06
CA ALA A 175 -19.60 0.33 39.04
C ALA A 175 -21.13 0.33 38.83
N GLU A 176 -21.89 0.95 39.76
CA GLU A 176 -23.35 0.99 39.68
C GLU A 176 -23.87 1.56 38.35
N ASN A 177 -23.19 2.60 37.84
CA ASN A 177 -23.50 3.27 36.58
C ASN A 177 -22.53 2.92 35.43
N LYS A 178 -21.55 2.03 35.65
CA LYS A 178 -20.51 1.68 34.68
C LYS A 178 -20.43 0.17 34.45
N THR A 179 -20.68 -0.24 33.21
CA THR A 179 -20.51 -1.62 32.76
C THR A 179 -19.32 -1.74 31.79
N VAL A 180 -18.31 -2.52 32.14
CA VAL A 180 -17.21 -2.87 31.22
C VAL A 180 -17.59 -4.11 30.42
N SER A 181 -17.72 -3.96 29.10
CA SER A 181 -18.08 -5.03 28.16
C SER A 181 -16.87 -5.78 27.64
N SER A 182 -15.72 -5.13 27.56
CA SER A 182 -14.45 -5.72 27.16
C SER A 182 -13.30 -4.96 27.79
N SER A 183 -12.28 -5.69 28.25
CA SER A 183 -11.01 -5.10 28.69
C SER A 183 -9.87 -6.04 28.29
N SER A 184 -8.77 -5.47 27.81
CA SER A 184 -7.58 -6.20 27.39
C SER A 184 -6.35 -5.38 27.72
N LEU A 185 -5.41 -5.98 28.44
CA LEU A 185 -4.08 -5.45 28.72
C LEU A 185 -3.08 -6.40 28.04
N ALA A 186 -2.28 -5.87 27.11
CA ALA A 186 -1.33 -6.66 26.33
C ALA A 186 -0.06 -5.85 26.06
N GLY A 187 1.08 -6.36 26.53
CA GLY A 187 2.37 -5.68 26.37
C GLY A 187 2.37 -4.31 27.05
N ASP A 188 2.62 -3.27 26.26
CA ASP A 188 2.71 -1.89 26.67
C ASP A 188 1.42 -1.09 26.42
N ALA A 189 0.28 -1.76 26.16
CA ALA A 189 -0.98 -1.10 25.89
C ALA A 189 -2.20 -1.80 26.50
N PHE A 190 -3.28 -1.05 26.70
CA PHE A 190 -4.60 -1.61 27.00
C PHE A 190 -5.71 -0.93 26.23
N THR A 191 -6.81 -1.67 26.05
CA THR A 191 -8.08 -1.14 25.54
C THR A 191 -9.22 -1.58 26.45
N ILE A 192 -10.16 -0.68 26.77
CA ILE A 192 -11.37 -0.94 27.55
C ILE A 192 -12.57 -0.40 26.78
N ARG A 193 -13.65 -1.17 26.73
CA ARG A 193 -14.93 -0.80 26.13
C ARG A 193 -16.04 -1.05 27.13
N GLY A 194 -17.07 -0.20 27.11
CA GLY A 194 -18.17 -0.34 28.05
C GLY A 194 -19.27 0.68 27.85
N GLN A 195 -20.13 0.80 28.85
CA GLN A 195 -21.11 1.85 28.99
C GLN A 195 -21.01 2.49 30.36
N GLU A 196 -21.16 3.80 30.43
CA GLU A 196 -21.17 4.58 31.67
C GLU A 196 -22.24 5.67 31.54
N ASP A 197 -23.14 5.78 32.52
CA ASP A 197 -24.25 6.74 32.53
C ASP A 197 -25.10 6.74 31.23
N GLY A 198 -25.30 5.55 30.66
CA GLY A 198 -26.06 5.37 29.42
C GLY A 198 -25.31 5.74 28.13
N ARG A 199 -24.07 6.20 28.23
CA ARG A 199 -23.16 6.48 27.12
C ARG A 199 -22.24 5.29 26.88
N SER A 200 -21.92 4.99 25.63
CA SER A 200 -20.89 4.00 25.31
C SER A 200 -19.51 4.65 25.39
N PHE A 201 -18.48 3.88 25.76
CA PHE A 201 -17.12 4.38 25.80
C PHE A 201 -16.09 3.39 25.23
N LEU A 202 -14.99 3.96 24.72
CA LEU A 202 -13.73 3.32 24.39
C LEU A 202 -12.62 4.07 25.12
N ILE A 203 -11.71 3.35 25.76
CA ILE A 203 -10.49 3.90 26.35
C ILE A 203 -9.31 3.09 25.81
N ARG A 204 -8.27 3.76 25.34
CA ARG A 204 -7.03 3.13 24.89
C ARG A 204 -5.82 3.88 25.43
N PHE A 205 -4.89 3.15 26.03
CA PHE A 205 -3.64 3.69 26.54
C PHE A 205 -2.45 2.86 26.09
N SER A 206 -1.29 3.50 26.08
CA SER A 206 0.01 2.85 25.98
C SER A 206 0.99 3.49 26.95
N GLY A 207 1.96 2.70 27.42
CA GLY A 207 2.94 3.13 28.41
C GLY A 207 4.37 2.90 27.93
N ARG A 208 5.26 3.87 28.16
CA ARG A 208 6.69 3.76 27.87
C ARG A 208 7.47 4.52 28.93
N ASP A 209 8.42 3.85 29.57
CA ASP A 209 9.35 4.47 30.53
C ASP A 209 8.69 5.35 31.63
N GLY A 210 7.49 4.97 32.07
CA GLY A 210 6.72 5.72 33.08
C GLY A 210 5.84 6.86 32.53
N ASP A 211 5.87 7.11 31.22
CA ASP A 211 4.95 8.00 30.51
C ASP A 211 3.79 7.18 29.94
N LEU A 212 2.56 7.49 30.35
CA LEU A 212 1.35 6.84 29.87
C LEU A 212 0.56 7.80 29.01
N ARG A 213 0.23 7.40 27.79
CA ARG A 213 -0.52 8.24 26.85
C ARG A 213 -1.68 7.47 26.26
N GLY A 214 -2.80 8.15 26.05
CA GLY A 214 -4.02 7.51 25.64
C GLY A 214 -5.04 8.45 25.07
N PHE A 215 -6.17 7.88 24.69
CA PHE A 215 -7.37 8.63 24.38
C PHE A 215 -8.60 7.87 24.85
N SER A 216 -9.67 8.62 25.10
CA SER A 216 -11.01 8.11 25.35
C SER A 216 -11.98 8.67 24.32
N VAL A 217 -13.02 7.89 24.02
CA VAL A 217 -14.18 8.33 23.23
C VAL A 217 -15.41 7.91 24.01
N ALA A 218 -16.28 8.84 24.35
CA ALA A 218 -17.58 8.59 24.97
C ALA A 218 -18.69 9.13 24.05
N TRP A 219 -19.75 8.36 23.85
CA TRP A 219 -20.83 8.78 22.97
C TRP A 219 -22.21 8.25 23.37
N ASP A 220 -23.22 9.05 23.07
CA ASP A 220 -24.62 8.69 23.26
C ASP A 220 -25.07 7.72 22.18
N LYS A 221 -26.08 6.90 22.50
CA LYS A 221 -26.66 5.92 21.56
C LYS A 221 -27.12 6.55 20.23
N ALA A 222 -27.50 7.83 20.23
CA ALA A 222 -27.89 8.56 19.01
C ALA A 222 -26.76 8.63 17.97
N HIS A 223 -25.50 8.58 18.41
CA HIS A 223 -24.30 8.68 17.60
C HIS A 223 -23.69 7.32 17.24
N ASP A 224 -24.37 6.21 17.57
CA ASP A 224 -23.85 4.84 17.35
C ASP A 224 -23.45 4.57 15.89
N GLY A 225 -24.23 5.08 14.93
CA GLY A 225 -23.98 4.84 13.51
C GLY A 225 -22.67 5.44 13.01
N ASP A 226 -22.30 6.59 13.56
CA ASP A 226 -21.12 7.36 13.16
C ASP A 226 -19.89 7.01 14.00
N VAL A 227 -20.08 6.88 15.32
CA VAL A 227 -18.97 6.75 16.27
C VAL A 227 -18.45 5.32 16.35
N LYS A 228 -19.28 4.28 16.22
CA LYS A 228 -18.81 2.89 16.31
C LYS A 228 -17.77 2.55 15.23
N PRO A 229 -18.02 2.78 13.92
CA PRO A 229 -17.00 2.60 12.88
C PRO A 229 -15.76 3.43 13.14
N TYR A 230 -15.94 4.71 13.51
CA TYR A 230 -14.84 5.61 13.84
C TYR A 230 -13.95 5.07 14.97
N THR A 231 -14.52 4.51 16.04
CA THR A 231 -13.71 4.02 17.18
C THR A 231 -12.76 2.88 16.81
N VAL A 232 -13.14 2.05 15.83
CA VAL A 232 -12.26 0.97 15.31
C VAL A 232 -11.08 1.58 14.55
N VAL A 233 -11.34 2.60 13.73
CA VAL A 233 -10.30 3.29 12.96
C VAL A 233 -9.40 4.11 13.87
N ALA A 234 -9.97 4.83 14.85
CA ALA A 234 -9.22 5.60 15.84
C ALA A 234 -8.26 4.72 16.64
N GLU A 235 -8.72 3.55 17.11
CA GLU A 235 -7.87 2.59 17.83
C GLU A 235 -6.66 2.12 17.00
N ASN A 236 -6.88 1.84 15.71
CA ASN A 236 -5.83 1.31 14.82
C ASN A 236 -4.92 2.39 14.21
N THR A 237 -5.30 3.68 14.29
CA THR A 237 -4.51 4.81 13.79
C THR A 237 -3.87 5.64 14.89
N PHE A 238 -4.09 5.26 16.15
CA PHE A 238 -3.54 5.92 17.33
C PHE A 238 -2.04 5.67 17.47
N ASP A 239 -1.29 6.75 17.60
CA ASP A 239 0.15 6.76 17.83
C ASP A 239 0.45 7.54 19.14
N PRO A 240 0.65 6.82 20.27
CA PRO A 240 0.79 7.44 21.58
C PRO A 240 2.09 8.22 21.75
N PHE A 241 3.16 7.86 21.04
CA PHE A 241 4.49 8.46 21.19
C PHE A 241 4.98 9.02 19.84
N SER A 242 4.07 9.70 19.14
CA SER A 242 4.33 10.24 17.81
C SER A 242 5.53 11.19 17.83
N GLY A 243 6.58 10.85 17.08
CA GLY A 243 7.82 11.62 17.01
C GLY A 243 8.86 11.31 18.10
N GLU A 244 8.64 10.29 18.94
CA GLU A 244 9.59 9.85 19.95
C GLU A 244 10.21 8.48 19.61
N PRO A 245 11.55 8.37 19.51
CA PRO A 245 12.24 7.10 19.22
C PRO A 245 11.90 6.04 20.27
N ARG A 246 11.69 4.78 19.87
CA ARG A 246 11.52 3.68 20.84
C ARG A 246 12.87 3.34 21.46
N ALA A 247 12.89 2.93 22.74
CA ALA A 247 14.12 2.49 23.41
C ALA A 247 14.84 1.33 22.69
N ASN A 248 14.11 0.55 21.87
CA ASN A 248 14.64 -0.51 21.02
C ASN A 248 14.99 -0.07 19.59
N ASP A 249 14.66 1.17 19.19
CA ASP A 249 15.08 1.76 17.91
C ASP A 249 16.54 2.23 17.95
N ILE A 250 17.13 2.28 19.15
CA ILE A 250 18.55 2.60 19.35
C ILE A 250 19.33 1.29 19.50
N GLY A 251 19.57 0.63 18.37
CA GLY A 251 20.62 -0.39 18.27
C GLY A 251 22.02 0.17 18.64
N PRO A 252 23.13 -0.43 18.19
CA PRO A 252 24.50 -0.09 18.60
C PRO A 252 24.91 1.41 18.49
N MET A 253 24.09 2.27 17.87
CA MET A 253 24.17 3.74 17.88
C MET A 253 24.23 4.37 19.29
N ALA A 254 23.61 3.79 20.33
CA ALA A 254 23.71 4.32 21.70
C ALA A 254 25.15 4.24 22.28
N LYS A 255 26.04 3.42 21.70
CA LYS A 255 27.48 3.42 22.01
C LYS A 255 28.22 4.57 21.32
N LEU A 256 27.73 5.03 20.16
CA LEU A 256 28.34 6.14 19.41
C LEU A 256 28.03 7.49 20.07
N PHE A 257 26.79 7.71 20.54
CA PHE A 257 26.42 8.95 21.24
C PHE A 257 27.13 9.11 22.60
N ARG A 258 27.45 8.00 23.29
CA ARG A 258 28.32 8.01 24.48
C ARG A 258 29.80 8.27 24.20
N SER A 259 30.23 8.22 22.94
CA SER A 259 31.63 8.43 22.55
C SER A 259 32.00 9.91 22.27
N GLY A 260 31.07 10.85 22.48
CA GLY A 260 31.36 12.28 22.41
C GLY A 260 31.68 12.83 21.01
N ARG A 261 31.21 12.18 19.94
CA ARG A 261 31.51 12.56 18.54
C ARG A 261 30.44 13.42 17.84
N ALA A 262 29.42 13.88 18.55
CA ALA A 262 28.35 14.69 17.98
C ALA A 262 28.51 16.17 18.38
N GLU A 263 29.55 16.83 17.89
CA GLU A 263 29.51 18.29 17.72
C GLU A 263 29.05 18.58 16.30
N GLY A 264 27.89 19.25 16.16
CA GLY A 264 27.60 20.01 14.94
C GLY A 264 26.45 19.55 14.03
N VAL A 265 25.35 19.00 14.55
CA VAL A 265 24.13 18.86 13.74
C VAL A 265 22.93 19.43 14.48
N ALA A 266 22.66 20.71 14.22
CA ALA A 266 21.42 21.38 14.60
C ALA A 266 20.46 21.30 13.40
N PHE A 267 19.27 20.73 13.59
CA PHE A 267 18.18 20.82 12.62
C PHE A 267 17.16 21.82 13.17
N GLY A 268 16.98 22.92 12.44
CA GLY A 268 15.99 23.95 12.74
C GLY A 268 14.60 23.60 12.22
N GLU A 269 13.59 24.14 12.92
CA GLU A 269 12.15 23.97 12.70
C GLU A 269 11.59 24.93 11.63
N HIS A 270 10.79 24.42 10.68
CA HIS A 270 9.53 25.02 10.17
C HIS A 270 8.89 24.15 9.05
N GLU A 271 7.59 23.84 9.22
CA GLU A 271 6.62 23.33 8.23
C GLU A 271 5.87 24.53 7.55
N PRO A 272 5.02 24.40 6.47
CA PRO A 272 4.12 23.26 6.16
C PRO A 272 3.98 22.76 4.68
N ALA A 273 3.51 21.50 4.58
CA ALA A 273 2.74 20.67 3.60
C ALA A 273 2.27 21.22 2.20
N PRO A 274 1.76 20.41 1.19
CA PRO A 274 1.23 19.02 1.25
C PRO A 274 1.43 18.01 0.05
N GLN A 275 1.51 16.71 0.41
CA GLN A 275 0.85 15.49 -0.18
C GLN A 275 1.11 15.01 -1.66
N PRO A 276 0.56 13.84 -2.10
CA PRO A 276 0.84 12.44 -1.71
C PRO A 276 1.01 11.52 -2.94
N GLN A 277 1.57 10.31 -2.82
CA GLN A 277 1.38 9.27 -3.85
C GLN A 277 1.08 7.91 -3.18
N GLY A 278 -0.03 7.29 -3.60
CA GLY A 278 -0.50 5.97 -3.16
C GLY A 278 -0.81 5.06 -4.35
N PRO A 279 -0.91 3.72 -4.15
CA PRO A 279 -1.09 2.77 -5.23
C PRO A 279 -2.52 2.80 -5.76
N ALA A 280 -2.63 2.56 -7.06
CA ALA A 280 -3.82 2.57 -7.87
C ALA A 280 -4.30 1.14 -8.28
N LEU A 281 -5.57 0.99 -8.68
CA LEU A 281 -6.33 -0.27 -8.79
C LEU A 281 -5.81 -1.05 -9.99
N ALA A 282 -6.26 -2.31 -10.08
CA ALA A 282 -6.48 -2.93 -11.37
C ALA A 282 -7.85 -3.54 -11.73
N ALA A 283 -8.46 -3.04 -12.82
CA ALA A 283 -9.21 -3.78 -13.84
C ALA A 283 -8.30 -4.73 -14.67
N PRO A 284 -8.86 -5.48 -15.64
CA PRO A 284 -9.04 -6.95 -15.62
C PRO A 284 -7.79 -7.76 -15.21
N GLY A 285 -7.98 -8.85 -14.46
CA GLY A 285 -6.96 -9.55 -13.66
C GLY A 285 -5.61 -9.86 -14.31
N PHE A 286 -4.57 -9.18 -13.80
CA PHE A 286 -3.14 -9.48 -13.92
C PHE A 286 -2.58 -9.71 -12.51
N ASP A 287 -1.76 -10.74 -12.30
CA ASP A 287 -1.22 -11.10 -10.97
C ASP A 287 -0.13 -10.12 -10.48
N SER A 288 0.45 -9.36 -11.40
CA SER A 288 1.43 -8.30 -11.16
C SER A 288 1.45 -7.34 -12.37
N SER A 289 1.73 -6.07 -12.13
CA SER A 289 1.87 -5.05 -13.19
C SER A 289 3.06 -4.13 -12.92
N GLY A 290 3.71 -3.71 -13.98
CA GLY A 290 4.89 -2.84 -13.93
C GLY A 290 5.11 -2.10 -15.23
N THR A 291 6.31 -1.57 -15.37
CA THR A 291 6.78 -0.86 -16.56
C THR A 291 8.02 -1.58 -17.10
N GLY A 292 8.21 -1.53 -18.41
CA GLY A 292 9.46 -1.89 -19.05
C GLY A 292 9.82 -0.89 -20.13
N PHE A 293 11.09 -0.87 -20.55
CA PHE A 293 11.57 0.03 -21.58
C PHE A 293 12.52 -0.66 -22.54
N VAL A 294 12.55 -0.19 -23.79
CA VAL A 294 13.36 -0.78 -24.86
C VAL A 294 14.84 -0.56 -24.58
N VAL A 295 15.61 -1.64 -24.63
CA VAL A 295 17.07 -1.64 -24.41
C VAL A 295 17.85 -2.14 -25.62
N SER A 296 17.17 -2.72 -26.62
CA SER A 296 17.81 -3.27 -27.81
C SER A 296 16.95 -3.13 -29.06
N LYS A 297 17.60 -2.99 -30.22
CA LYS A 297 16.93 -3.00 -31.54
C LYS A 297 16.31 -4.34 -31.88
N ASP A 298 16.76 -5.41 -31.21
CA ASP A 298 16.28 -6.77 -31.43
C ASP A 298 15.01 -7.11 -30.64
N GLY A 299 14.26 -6.10 -30.15
CA GLY A 299 12.97 -6.35 -29.51
C GLY A 299 13.02 -6.63 -28.00
N TRP A 300 14.14 -6.34 -27.34
CA TRP A 300 14.29 -6.55 -25.89
C TRP A 300 13.90 -5.34 -25.08
N LEU A 301 13.09 -5.58 -24.06
CA LEU A 301 12.75 -4.63 -23.01
C LEU A 301 13.36 -5.09 -21.68
N LEU A 302 13.76 -4.13 -20.86
CA LEU A 302 14.18 -4.35 -19.47
C LEU A 302 13.03 -3.98 -18.53
N THR A 303 12.84 -4.78 -17.47
CA THR A 303 11.89 -4.55 -16.36
C THR A 303 12.44 -5.17 -15.07
N ASN A 304 11.66 -5.19 -13.99
CA ASN A 304 12.06 -5.89 -12.76
C ASN A 304 11.71 -7.38 -12.78
N ALA A 305 12.49 -8.19 -12.06
CA ALA A 305 12.22 -9.62 -11.90
C ALA A 305 10.87 -9.87 -11.22
N HIS A 306 10.54 -9.15 -10.15
CA HIS A 306 9.26 -9.34 -9.45
C HIS A 306 8.02 -9.02 -10.29
N VAL A 307 8.17 -8.29 -11.41
CA VAL A 307 7.08 -8.03 -12.36
C VAL A 307 6.84 -9.25 -13.27
N ALA A 308 7.89 -10.01 -13.59
CA ALA A 308 7.86 -11.04 -14.65
C ALA A 308 8.08 -12.49 -14.17
N LYS A 309 8.62 -12.71 -12.96
CA LYS A 309 9.21 -14.01 -12.56
C LYS A 309 8.22 -15.15 -12.39
N SER A 310 7.05 -14.88 -11.82
CA SER A 310 6.04 -15.90 -11.54
C SER A 310 5.01 -16.03 -12.65
N CYS A 311 5.19 -15.33 -13.77
CA CYS A 311 4.17 -15.22 -14.81
C CYS A 311 4.12 -16.45 -15.71
N LYS A 312 2.92 -16.98 -15.92
CA LYS A 312 2.63 -17.96 -16.96
C LYS A 312 2.76 -17.32 -18.34
N THR A 313 2.24 -16.10 -18.50
CA THR A 313 2.40 -15.26 -19.68
C THR A 313 2.75 -13.84 -19.26
N VAL A 314 3.74 -13.22 -19.91
CA VAL A 314 4.03 -11.79 -19.76
C VAL A 314 3.46 -11.06 -20.98
N LEU A 315 2.61 -10.04 -20.78
CA LEU A 315 2.13 -9.15 -21.84
C LEU A 315 2.86 -7.82 -21.79
N VAL A 316 3.09 -7.21 -22.95
CA VAL A 316 3.70 -5.89 -23.09
C VAL A 316 2.73 -4.96 -23.82
N GLY A 317 1.99 -4.14 -23.08
CA GLY A 317 0.95 -3.25 -23.62
C GLY A 317 0.07 -3.90 -24.67
N ASP A 318 -0.19 -3.18 -25.76
CA ASP A 318 -0.94 -3.67 -26.92
C ASP A 318 -0.08 -4.49 -27.91
N LEU A 319 1.20 -4.72 -27.58
CA LEU A 319 2.14 -5.48 -28.43
C LEU A 319 1.95 -7.00 -28.29
N GLY A 320 1.26 -7.45 -27.24
CA GLY A 320 0.93 -8.85 -27.01
C GLY A 320 1.91 -9.58 -26.08
N ALA A 321 1.95 -10.90 -26.20
CA ALA A 321 2.70 -11.76 -25.30
C ALA A 321 4.20 -11.78 -25.62
N ALA A 322 5.02 -11.83 -24.58
CA ALA A 322 6.46 -12.00 -24.69
C ALA A 322 6.81 -13.36 -25.31
N SER A 323 7.68 -13.35 -26.32
CA SER A 323 8.23 -14.56 -26.94
C SER A 323 9.33 -15.20 -26.08
N GLN A 324 9.99 -14.39 -25.25
CA GLN A 324 11.02 -14.86 -24.32
C GLN A 324 11.08 -14.00 -23.06
N VAL A 325 11.36 -14.63 -21.92
CA VAL A 325 11.60 -13.96 -20.63
C VAL A 325 12.85 -14.54 -19.99
N ILE A 326 13.76 -13.67 -19.54
CA ILE A 326 14.97 -14.01 -18.79
C ILE A 326 14.91 -13.25 -17.47
N VAL A 327 15.13 -13.95 -16.35
CA VAL A 327 14.95 -13.38 -15.01
C VAL A 327 16.24 -13.54 -14.20
N ASP A 328 16.64 -12.46 -13.54
CA ASP A 328 17.66 -12.41 -12.49
C ASP A 328 17.00 -11.92 -11.20
N GLU A 329 16.61 -12.87 -10.36
CA GLU A 329 15.93 -12.57 -9.10
C GLU A 329 16.83 -11.89 -8.07
N ASP A 330 18.13 -12.19 -8.10
CA ASP A 330 19.10 -11.68 -7.12
C ASP A 330 19.30 -10.18 -7.29
N HIS A 331 19.26 -9.69 -8.53
CA HIS A 331 19.39 -8.28 -8.86
C HIS A 331 18.06 -7.59 -9.19
N ASP A 332 16.94 -8.30 -9.05
CA ASP A 332 15.59 -7.84 -9.38
C ASP A 332 15.43 -7.27 -10.81
N LEU A 333 16.09 -7.90 -11.79
CA LEU A 333 16.04 -7.52 -13.21
C LEU A 333 15.44 -8.64 -14.08
N ALA A 334 14.71 -8.27 -15.13
CA ALA A 334 14.25 -9.21 -16.13
C ALA A 334 14.30 -8.60 -17.53
N LEU A 335 14.60 -9.44 -18.52
CA LEU A 335 14.48 -9.13 -19.94
C LEU A 335 13.25 -9.79 -20.51
N VAL A 336 12.48 -9.02 -21.28
CA VAL A 336 11.28 -9.46 -21.96
C VAL A 336 11.45 -9.19 -23.45
N LYS A 337 11.28 -10.21 -24.29
CA LYS A 337 11.34 -10.07 -25.75
C LYS A 337 9.93 -10.10 -26.32
N VAL A 338 9.66 -9.20 -27.26
CA VAL A 338 8.43 -9.22 -28.06
C VAL A 338 8.75 -9.22 -29.54
N ASP A 339 7.91 -9.90 -30.32
CA ASP A 339 8.03 -9.96 -31.78
C ASP A 339 7.13 -8.89 -32.41
N ALA A 340 7.35 -7.63 -32.03
CA ALA A 340 6.61 -6.46 -32.48
C ALA A 340 7.54 -5.26 -32.75
N ALA A 341 7.06 -4.28 -33.50
CA ALA A 341 7.79 -3.03 -33.69
C ALA A 341 7.82 -2.23 -32.37
N LEU A 342 9.01 -1.82 -31.94
CA LEU A 342 9.24 -1.05 -30.73
C LEU A 342 9.78 0.35 -31.04
N GLY A 343 9.69 1.24 -30.05
CA GLY A 343 10.44 2.49 -30.00
C GLY A 343 11.97 2.27 -30.04
N GLN A 344 12.71 3.38 -30.01
CA GLN A 344 14.17 3.32 -30.05
C GLN A 344 14.74 2.84 -28.70
N PRO A 345 15.83 2.06 -28.69
CA PRO A 345 16.50 1.70 -27.45
C PRO A 345 16.91 2.94 -26.65
N LEU A 346 16.61 2.94 -25.36
CA LEU A 346 17.06 4.01 -24.49
C LEU A 346 18.52 3.80 -24.12
N PRO A 347 19.40 4.80 -24.32
CA PRO A 347 20.82 4.62 -24.08
C PRO A 347 21.13 4.67 -22.59
N ILE A 348 21.92 3.71 -22.09
CA ILE A 348 22.31 3.62 -20.68
C ILE A 348 23.59 4.43 -20.45
N ILE A 349 23.68 5.18 -19.35
CA ILE A 349 24.92 5.93 -19.06
C ILE A 349 26.09 4.98 -18.80
N SER A 350 27.25 5.32 -19.35
CA SER A 350 28.52 4.63 -19.06
C SER A 350 29.27 5.25 -17.88
N SER A 351 28.95 6.49 -17.53
CA SER A 351 29.51 7.21 -16.38
C SER A 351 28.80 6.84 -15.08
N LYS A 352 29.45 7.11 -13.94
CA LYS A 352 28.82 6.96 -12.63
C LYS A 352 27.74 8.04 -12.44
N PRO A 353 26.54 7.68 -11.92
CA PRO A 353 25.56 8.67 -11.48
C PRO A 353 26.14 9.59 -10.42
N ARG A 354 25.66 10.84 -10.38
CA ARG A 354 26.14 11.85 -9.41
C ARG A 354 25.10 12.12 -8.34
N LEU A 355 25.58 12.39 -7.12
CA LEU A 355 24.72 12.86 -6.04
C LEU A 355 24.09 14.21 -6.42
N GLY A 356 22.80 14.36 -6.19
CA GLY A 356 22.03 15.56 -6.53
C GLY A 356 21.65 15.70 -8.01
N GLU A 357 21.97 14.71 -8.85
CA GLU A 357 21.61 14.73 -10.28
C GLU A 357 20.09 14.70 -10.45
N ASP A 358 19.56 15.63 -11.27
CA ASP A 358 18.15 15.71 -11.65
C ASP A 358 17.75 14.47 -12.45
N ILE A 359 16.64 13.84 -12.06
CA ILE A 359 16.13 12.64 -12.71
C ILE A 359 14.63 12.72 -12.94
N LEU A 360 14.17 11.92 -13.92
CA LEU A 360 12.78 11.64 -14.21
C LEU A 360 12.56 10.13 -14.05
N ALA A 361 11.54 9.75 -13.28
CA ALA A 361 11.03 8.38 -13.24
C ALA A 361 9.80 8.30 -14.14
N LEU A 362 9.81 7.37 -15.09
CA LEU A 362 8.74 7.19 -16.06
C LEU A 362 8.12 5.80 -15.93
N GLY A 363 6.80 5.73 -15.94
CA GLY A 363 6.11 4.45 -15.90
C GLY A 363 4.60 4.54 -15.96
N PHE A 364 3.97 3.38 -15.82
CA PHE A 364 2.52 3.22 -15.87
C PHE A 364 2.01 2.83 -14.48
N PRO A 365 1.83 3.81 -13.57
CA PRO A 365 1.25 3.55 -12.27
C PRO A 365 -0.20 3.11 -12.47
N LEU A 366 -0.40 1.81 -12.31
CA LEU A 366 -1.68 1.16 -12.01
C LEU A 366 -2.78 1.58 -12.99
N ARG A 367 -2.59 1.07 -14.22
CA ARG A 367 -3.38 1.21 -15.48
C ARG A 367 -4.89 0.97 -15.40
N SER A 368 -5.37 0.81 -14.19
CA SER A 368 -6.46 -0.05 -13.91
C SER A 368 -7.24 0.55 -12.71
N ILE A 369 -6.71 1.63 -12.06
CA ILE A 369 -7.44 2.89 -11.68
C ILE A 369 -7.24 3.97 -12.72
N LEU A 370 -5.99 4.23 -13.11
CA LEU A 370 -5.56 5.51 -13.68
C LEU A 370 -5.57 5.47 -15.21
N ALA A 371 -5.36 6.62 -15.83
CA ALA A 371 -5.29 6.75 -17.29
C ALA A 371 -4.23 5.80 -17.89
N ASP A 372 -4.50 5.24 -19.07
CA ASP A 372 -3.58 4.42 -19.87
C ASP A 372 -2.29 5.14 -20.32
N SER A 373 -2.10 6.39 -19.89
CA SER A 373 -1.02 7.28 -20.27
C SER A 373 0.22 7.14 -19.37
N LEU A 374 1.39 7.32 -19.97
CA LEU A 374 2.68 7.37 -19.27
C LEU A 374 2.69 8.48 -18.20
N ASN A 375 3.08 8.12 -16.98
CA ASN A 375 3.31 9.05 -15.89
C ASN A 375 4.80 9.44 -15.82
N VAL A 376 5.05 10.69 -15.44
CA VAL A 376 6.40 11.23 -15.26
C VAL A 376 6.47 11.93 -13.91
N THR A 377 7.39 11.49 -13.05
CA THR A 377 7.72 12.17 -11.79
C THR A 377 9.16 12.65 -11.82
N ARG A 378 9.42 13.79 -11.19
CA ARG A 378 10.75 14.40 -11.10
C ARG A 378 11.29 14.30 -9.68
N GLY A 379 12.60 14.14 -9.57
CA GLY A 379 13.34 14.23 -8.32
C GLY A 379 14.84 14.30 -8.59
N ASN A 380 15.63 13.87 -7.62
CA ASN A 380 17.08 13.78 -7.74
C ASN A 380 17.60 12.44 -7.19
N ILE A 381 18.89 12.16 -7.47
CA ILE A 381 19.64 11.10 -6.78
C ILE A 381 20.03 11.62 -5.40
N SER A 382 19.38 11.13 -4.36
CA SER A 382 19.58 11.55 -2.97
C SER A 382 20.69 10.79 -2.25
N SER A 383 21.03 9.58 -2.71
CA SER A 383 22.21 8.82 -2.27
C SER A 383 22.70 7.90 -3.38
N LEU A 384 24.03 7.67 -3.42
CA LEU A 384 24.66 6.71 -4.34
C LEU A 384 24.67 5.27 -3.79
N MET A 385 24.02 5.07 -2.65
CA MET A 385 23.87 3.78 -1.97
C MET A 385 22.41 3.62 -1.54
N GLY A 386 21.92 2.39 -1.57
CA GLY A 386 20.61 2.02 -1.06
C GLY A 386 20.57 1.87 0.46
N LEU A 387 19.48 1.28 0.94
CA LEU A 387 19.27 0.99 2.36
C LEU A 387 20.45 0.20 2.94
N MET A 388 20.85 0.49 4.18
CA MET A 388 21.97 -0.18 4.86
C MET A 388 23.30 -0.15 4.08
N ASN A 389 23.55 0.90 3.29
CA ASN A 389 24.72 1.02 2.43
C ASN A 389 24.79 -0.07 1.34
N ASP A 390 23.65 -0.53 0.82
CA ASP A 390 23.63 -1.45 -0.31
C ASP A 390 24.17 -0.75 -1.58
N ALA A 391 25.28 -1.26 -2.10
CA ALA A 391 25.96 -0.69 -3.26
C ALA A 391 25.24 -0.99 -4.60
N ASN A 392 24.21 -1.84 -4.62
CA ASN A 392 23.48 -2.22 -5.82
C ASN A 392 22.38 -1.22 -6.21
N TYR A 393 22.00 -0.33 -5.29
CA TYR A 393 20.91 0.62 -5.46
C TYR A 393 21.37 2.08 -5.35
N LEU A 394 20.57 2.95 -5.94
CA LEU A 394 20.56 4.39 -5.72
C LEU A 394 19.35 4.75 -4.88
N GLN A 395 19.47 5.73 -3.98
CA GLN A 395 18.33 6.37 -3.35
C GLN A 395 17.91 7.58 -4.19
N ILE A 396 16.62 7.71 -4.44
CA ILE A 396 16.03 8.80 -5.22
C ILE A 396 14.90 9.46 -4.45
N SER A 397 14.71 10.76 -4.70
CA SER A 397 13.60 11.54 -4.14
C SER A 397 12.37 11.59 -5.04
N ALA A 398 12.49 11.16 -6.31
CA ALA A 398 11.35 11.12 -7.22
C ALA A 398 10.25 10.23 -6.62
N PRO A 399 9.01 10.72 -6.52
CA PRO A 399 7.89 9.90 -6.08
C PRO A 399 7.68 8.71 -7.03
N VAL A 400 7.59 7.50 -6.47
CA VAL A 400 7.29 6.28 -7.24
C VAL A 400 6.14 5.52 -6.59
N GLN A 401 5.32 4.87 -7.41
CA GLN A 401 4.19 4.04 -6.97
C GLN A 401 4.29 2.64 -7.56
N PRO A 402 3.54 1.66 -7.04
CA PRO A 402 3.41 0.37 -7.72
C PRO A 402 2.97 0.60 -9.17
N GLY A 403 3.44 -0.23 -10.11
CA GLY A 403 3.33 0.02 -11.56
C GLY A 403 4.52 0.77 -12.17
N ASN A 404 5.26 1.60 -11.41
CA ASN A 404 6.52 2.19 -11.89
C ASN A 404 7.71 1.21 -11.83
N SER A 405 7.58 0.09 -11.09
CA SER A 405 8.60 -0.96 -11.04
C SER A 405 9.01 -1.41 -12.44
N GLY A 406 10.31 -1.39 -12.70
CA GLY A 406 10.92 -1.76 -13.98
C GLY A 406 11.00 -0.61 -14.99
N GLY A 407 10.40 0.54 -14.68
CA GLY A 407 10.46 1.75 -15.50
C GLY A 407 11.84 2.40 -15.47
N PRO A 408 12.20 3.15 -16.54
CA PRO A 408 13.49 3.82 -16.61
C PRO A 408 13.52 5.03 -15.66
N LEU A 409 14.65 5.18 -14.97
CA LEU A 409 15.07 6.43 -14.35
C LEU A 409 16.01 7.12 -15.35
N ILE A 410 15.63 8.27 -15.88
CA ILE A 410 16.44 9.02 -16.86
C ILE A 410 16.93 10.35 -16.30
N ASP A 411 18.01 10.87 -16.85
CA ASP A 411 18.36 12.28 -16.68
C ASP A 411 17.70 13.17 -17.75
N LEU A 412 17.92 14.48 -17.67
CA LEU A 412 17.36 15.45 -18.61
C LEU A 412 17.96 15.39 -20.02
N ALA A 413 18.95 14.53 -20.29
CA ALA A 413 19.40 14.23 -21.65
C ALA A 413 18.68 13.00 -22.25
N GLY A 414 17.78 12.35 -21.50
CA GLY A 414 17.07 11.13 -21.94
C GLY A 414 17.89 9.86 -21.75
N ARG A 415 18.95 9.89 -20.94
CA ARG A 415 19.85 8.75 -20.72
C ARG A 415 19.41 7.99 -19.49
N VAL A 416 19.40 6.65 -19.56
CA VAL A 416 19.01 5.81 -18.43
C VAL A 416 20.11 5.82 -17.38
N VAL A 417 19.78 6.32 -16.19
CA VAL A 417 20.65 6.42 -15.01
C VAL A 417 20.26 5.44 -13.90
N GLY A 418 19.21 4.64 -14.11
CA GLY A 418 18.80 3.54 -13.23
C GLY A 418 17.50 2.88 -13.66
N VAL A 419 17.09 1.83 -12.96
CA VAL A 419 15.80 1.14 -13.14
C VAL A 419 15.01 1.23 -11.84
N VAL A 420 13.82 1.82 -11.88
CA VAL A 420 13.01 2.00 -10.67
C VAL A 420 12.62 0.64 -10.08
N THR A 421 12.75 0.48 -8.77
CA THR A 421 12.22 -0.69 -8.05
C THR A 421 11.32 -0.26 -6.90
N ALA A 422 10.07 -0.70 -6.91
CA ALA A 422 9.13 -0.44 -5.81
C ALA A 422 9.20 -1.51 -4.71
N LYS A 423 10.11 -2.49 -4.81
CA LYS A 423 10.26 -3.59 -3.84
C LYS A 423 10.85 -3.12 -2.51
N LEU A 424 11.72 -2.12 -2.54
CA LEU A 424 12.24 -1.42 -1.35
C LEU A 424 11.34 -0.22 -1.03
N ASN A 425 10.04 -0.45 -0.81
CA ASN A 425 9.13 0.64 -0.53
C ASN A 425 9.37 1.23 0.88
N ALA A 426 8.87 2.45 1.08
CA ALA A 426 8.86 3.14 2.35
C ALA A 426 8.21 2.34 3.50
N VAL A 427 7.42 1.30 3.20
CA VAL A 427 6.78 0.41 4.20
C VAL A 427 7.80 -0.57 4.79
N ALA A 428 8.68 -1.16 3.98
CA ALA A 428 9.78 -2.01 4.48
C ALA A 428 10.80 -1.20 5.31
N VAL A 429 10.98 0.09 5.00
CA VAL A 429 11.77 1.01 5.82
C VAL A 429 11.00 1.43 7.07
N ALA A 430 9.69 1.68 6.98
CA ALA A 430 8.84 1.98 8.13
C ALA A 430 8.77 0.84 9.15
N ASP A 431 8.80 -0.42 8.70
CA ASP A 431 8.90 -1.60 9.56
C ASP A 431 10.25 -1.67 10.31
N LEU A 432 11.30 -1.02 9.78
CA LEU A 432 12.65 -0.95 10.35
C LEU A 432 12.93 0.33 11.15
N THR A 433 12.30 1.45 10.81
CA THR A 433 12.61 2.79 11.35
C THR A 433 11.44 3.44 12.10
N GLY A 434 10.24 2.85 12.07
CA GLY A 434 9.05 3.38 12.74
C GLY A 434 8.47 4.65 12.12
N ASP A 435 9.02 5.11 10.99
CA ASP A 435 8.60 6.29 10.24
C ASP A 435 8.50 5.93 8.76
N ILE A 436 7.47 6.41 8.06
CA ILE A 436 7.35 6.21 6.60
C ILE A 436 8.19 7.31 5.95
N PRO A 437 9.40 7.00 5.48
CA PRO A 437 10.28 8.06 5.02
C PRO A 437 9.69 8.68 3.75
N GLN A 438 9.38 9.96 3.83
CA GLN A 438 8.89 10.70 2.68
C GLN A 438 10.06 10.90 1.70
N SER A 439 9.83 10.67 0.41
CA SER A 439 10.85 10.83 -0.65
C SER A 439 12.08 9.91 -0.52
N ILE A 440 11.94 8.73 0.07
CA ILE A 440 12.96 7.68 -0.01
C ILE A 440 12.43 6.57 -0.90
N ASN A 441 12.91 6.58 -2.14
CA ASN A 441 12.65 5.53 -3.11
C ASN A 441 13.98 5.00 -3.65
N PHE A 442 13.96 3.86 -4.35
CA PHE A 442 15.17 3.22 -4.82
C PHE A 442 15.12 2.87 -6.30
N ALA A 443 16.30 2.86 -6.91
CA ALA A 443 16.51 2.40 -8.28
C ALA A 443 17.74 1.50 -8.35
N ILE A 444 17.66 0.44 -9.14
CA ILE A 444 18.80 -0.41 -9.49
C ILE A 444 19.76 0.42 -10.35
N ARG A 445 21.06 0.28 -10.07
CA ARG A 445 22.09 1.07 -10.73
C ARG A 445 22.24 0.75 -12.23
N PRO A 446 22.68 1.73 -13.04
CA PRO A 446 22.81 1.54 -14.48
C PRO A 446 23.94 0.55 -14.82
N ASP A 447 24.98 0.45 -13.98
CA ASP A 447 26.05 -0.53 -14.16
C ASP A 447 25.59 -1.98 -13.91
N ALA A 448 24.63 -2.19 -13.01
CA ALA A 448 24.00 -3.50 -12.82
C ALA A 448 23.16 -3.88 -14.04
N ALA A 449 22.34 -2.97 -14.55
CA ALA A 449 21.56 -3.17 -15.77
C ALA A 449 22.46 -3.46 -16.99
N ALA A 450 23.53 -2.68 -17.18
CA ALA A 450 24.48 -2.89 -18.28
C ALA A 450 25.21 -4.24 -18.18
N ARG A 451 25.60 -4.68 -16.97
CA ARG A 451 26.19 -6.01 -16.75
C ARG A 451 25.20 -7.12 -17.10
N PHE A 452 23.96 -6.99 -16.66
CA PHE A 452 22.90 -7.97 -16.95
C PHE A 452 22.67 -8.12 -18.46
N LEU A 453 22.57 -6.99 -19.20
CA LEU A 453 22.47 -7.01 -20.66
C LEU A 453 23.68 -7.69 -21.33
N THR A 454 24.89 -7.36 -20.86
CA THR A 454 26.14 -7.95 -21.37
C THR A 454 26.18 -9.47 -21.13
N GLN A 455 25.83 -9.92 -19.93
CA GLN A 455 25.83 -11.34 -19.55
C GLN A 455 24.87 -12.17 -20.42
N HIS A 456 23.75 -11.58 -20.83
CA HIS A 456 22.77 -12.21 -21.71
C HIS A 456 22.96 -11.91 -23.20
N HIS A 457 24.10 -11.31 -23.57
CA HIS A 457 24.46 -11.02 -24.97
C HIS A 457 23.42 -10.15 -25.69
N VAL A 458 22.74 -9.26 -24.95
CA VAL A 458 21.80 -8.28 -25.52
C VAL A 458 22.58 -7.03 -25.90
N ALA A 459 22.60 -6.70 -27.20
CA ALA A 459 23.21 -5.46 -27.67
C ALA A 459 22.38 -4.26 -27.21
N PHE A 460 23.03 -3.28 -26.57
CA PHE A 460 22.42 -2.06 -26.06
C PHE A 460 23.27 -0.83 -26.39
N GLU A 461 22.66 0.35 -26.36
CA GLU A 461 23.33 1.61 -26.64
C GLU A 461 23.82 2.26 -25.33
N THR A 462 25.02 2.83 -25.34
CA THR A 462 25.53 3.65 -24.23
C THR A 462 25.46 5.12 -24.58
N ALA A 463 25.05 5.95 -23.64
CA ALA A 463 24.87 7.38 -23.89
C ALA A 463 26.20 8.17 -23.84
N ASP A 464 26.27 9.26 -24.61
CA ASP A 464 27.35 10.25 -24.52
C ASP A 464 27.22 11.05 -23.21
N ALA A 465 28.30 11.07 -22.42
CA ALA A 465 28.40 11.83 -21.18
C ALA A 465 28.22 13.35 -21.40
N LYS A 466 28.48 13.85 -22.61
CA LYS A 466 28.41 15.29 -22.97
C LYS A 466 27.09 15.75 -23.58
N ALA A 467 26.10 14.85 -23.72
CA ALA A 467 24.79 15.22 -24.24
C ALA A 467 24.19 16.39 -23.43
N ALA A 468 23.63 17.39 -24.14
CA ALA A 468 23.02 18.54 -23.52
C ALA A 468 21.79 18.11 -22.71
N LEU A 469 21.63 18.68 -21.51
CA LEU A 469 20.42 18.54 -20.71
C LEU A 469 19.32 19.42 -21.33
N GLU A 470 18.10 18.89 -21.39
CA GLU A 470 16.95 19.55 -21.99
C GLU A 470 15.86 19.85 -20.95
N SER A 471 14.75 20.43 -21.40
CA SER A 471 13.59 20.63 -20.54
C SER A 471 12.93 19.29 -20.19
N VAL A 472 12.16 19.25 -19.10
CA VAL A 472 11.44 18.03 -18.69
C VAL A 472 10.49 17.51 -19.79
N PRO A 473 9.68 18.36 -20.46
CA PRO A 473 8.86 17.92 -21.59
C PRO A 473 9.67 17.34 -22.75
N ASP A 474 10.80 17.96 -23.12
CA ASP A 474 11.62 17.52 -24.25
C ASP A 474 12.30 16.18 -23.96
N ALA A 475 12.87 16.04 -22.76
CA ALA A 475 13.47 14.78 -22.30
C ALA A 475 12.44 13.64 -22.25
N THR A 476 11.22 13.93 -21.80
CA THR A 476 10.09 12.98 -21.81
C THR A 476 9.71 12.58 -23.23
N ALA A 477 9.53 13.56 -24.12
CA ALA A 477 9.09 13.34 -25.50
C ALA A 477 10.04 12.45 -26.29
N LYS A 478 11.35 12.51 -25.99
CA LYS A 478 12.36 11.63 -26.59
C LYS A 478 12.22 10.16 -26.24
N VAL A 479 11.76 9.84 -25.03
CA VAL A 479 11.80 8.47 -24.51
C VAL A 479 10.44 7.79 -24.46
N GLN A 480 9.34 8.55 -24.44
CA GLN A 480 7.98 8.05 -24.14
C GLN A 480 7.53 6.89 -25.04
N GLU A 481 7.90 6.90 -26.33
CA GLU A 481 7.54 5.85 -27.31
C GLU A 481 8.29 4.53 -27.10
N SER A 482 9.22 4.49 -26.15
CA SER A 482 10.08 3.34 -25.87
C SER A 482 9.82 2.75 -24.48
N ILE A 483 8.72 3.16 -23.84
CA ILE A 483 8.33 2.76 -22.49
C ILE A 483 6.94 2.14 -22.57
N TYR A 484 6.80 0.92 -22.05
CA TYR A 484 5.60 0.11 -22.20
C TYR A 484 5.16 -0.45 -20.85
N PRO A 485 3.85 -0.65 -20.62
CA PRO A 485 3.39 -1.41 -19.47
C PRO A 485 3.77 -2.89 -19.63
N VAL A 486 4.09 -3.55 -18.53
CA VAL A 486 4.38 -4.98 -18.48
C VAL A 486 3.39 -5.62 -17.51
N LEU A 487 2.68 -6.64 -17.97
CA LEU A 487 1.59 -7.27 -17.24
C LEU A 487 1.82 -8.77 -17.10
N CYS A 488 1.63 -9.28 -15.90
CA CYS A 488 1.78 -10.69 -15.55
C CYS A 488 0.42 -11.39 -15.61
N LEU A 489 0.28 -12.42 -16.44
CA LEU A 489 -0.94 -13.23 -16.54
C LEU A 489 -0.69 -14.66 -16.08
N GLY A 490 -1.38 -15.06 -15.00
CA GLY A 490 -1.31 -16.39 -14.41
C GLY A 490 -0.02 -16.61 -13.64
N THR A 491 -0.09 -17.35 -12.53
CA THR A 491 1.08 -17.80 -11.78
C THR A 491 1.55 -19.18 -12.25
N LYS A 492 2.87 -19.37 -12.34
CA LYS A 492 3.50 -20.66 -12.71
C LYS A 492 3.53 -21.66 -11.57
#